data_AF-A0AA97I8V4-F1
#
_entry.id   AF-A0AA97I8V4-F1
#
_cell.length_a   1.000
_cell.length_b   1.000
_cell.length_c   1.000
_cell.angle_alpha   90.00
_cell.angle_beta   90.00
_cell.angle_gamma   90.00
#
_symmetry.space_group_name_H-M   'P 1'
#
loop_
_entity.id
_entity.type
_entity.pdbx_description
1 polymer ?
#
loop_
_entity_poly.entity_id
_entity_poly.type
_entity_poly.pdbx_seq_one_letter_code
_entity_poly.pdbx_strand_id
1 'polypeptide(L)' 'MNEPYESAVASALSTLRAASSSVINEITAYPRPISGCDAQFNHLLSDRTRISDAINALQNRPFVPTPRVMEPGAASESR' A
#
# COMPACT_ATOMS: atom_id res chain seq x y z
N MET A 1 -16.99 15.39 -6.53
CA MET A 1 -15.88 15.56 -7.49
C MET A 1 -14.66 14.92 -6.85
N ASN A 2 -14.05 13.91 -7.47
CA ASN A 2 -12.78 13.37 -6.98
C ASN A 2 -11.71 14.46 -7.13
N GLU A 3 -10.90 14.63 -6.09
CA GLU A 3 -9.78 15.56 -6.17
C GLU A 3 -8.74 15.01 -7.18
N PRO A 4 -8.00 15.88 -7.89
CA PRO A 4 -7.03 15.42 -8.90
C PRO A 4 -5.98 14.45 -8.33
N TYR A 5 -5.64 14.58 -7.05
CA TYR A 5 -4.73 13.65 -6.38
C TYR A 5 -5.35 12.27 -6.16
N GLU A 6 -6.66 12.15 -5.93
CA GLU A 6 -7.31 10.84 -5.74
C GLU A 6 -7.28 10.03 -7.04
N SER A 7 -7.47 10.69 -8.18
CA SER A 7 -7.31 10.08 -9.51
C SER A 7 -5.86 9.61 -9.74
N ALA A 8 -4.86 10.40 -9.31
CA ALA A 8 -3.46 10.02 -9.38
C ALA A 8 -3.15 8.79 -8.50
N VAL A 9 -3.70 8.73 -7.28
CA VAL A 9 -3.57 7.57 -6.38
C VAL A 9 -4.23 6.32 -6.99
N ALA A 10 -5.40 6.45 -7.60
CA ALA A 10 -6.06 5.34 -8.29
C ALA A 10 -5.23 4.81 -9.47
N SER A 11 -4.60 5.71 -10.25
CA SER A 11 -3.69 5.33 -11.34
C SER A 11 -2.44 4.60 -10.83
N ALA A 12 -1.84 5.10 -9.73
CA ALA A 12 -0.70 4.45 -9.08
C ALA A 12 -1.05 3.03 -8.60
N LEU A 13 -2.22 2.86 -7.95
CA LEU A 13 -2.71 1.54 -7.53
C LEU A 13 -2.92 0.58 -8.71
N SER A 14 -3.47 1.08 -9.83
CA SER A 14 -3.63 0.28 -11.05
C SER A 14 -2.28 -0.23 -11.57
N THR A 15 -1.30 0.67 -11.64
CA THR A 15 0.07 0.35 -12.09
C THR A 15 0.75 -0.67 -11.18
N LEU A 16 0.64 -0.50 -9.86
CA LEU A 16 1.23 -1.44 -8.90
C LEU A 16 0.58 -2.83 -8.98
N ARG A 17 -0.73 -2.93 -9.22
CA ARG A 17 -1.41 -4.23 -9.42
C ARG A 17 -0.95 -4.95 -10.68
N ALA A 18 -0.73 -4.20 -11.77
CA ALA A 18 -0.15 -4.75 -12.99
C ALA A 18 1.28 -5.28 -12.73
N ALA A 19 2.12 -4.50 -12.03
CA ALA A 19 3.47 -4.92 -11.65
C ALA A 19 3.45 -6.17 -10.74
N SER A 20 2.55 -6.22 -9.76
CA SER A 20 2.38 -7.39 -8.88
C SER A 20 2.04 -8.65 -9.67
N SER A 21 1.13 -8.53 -10.65
CA SER A 21 0.74 -9.63 -11.53
C SER A 21 1.93 -10.10 -12.40
N SER A 22 2.73 -9.16 -12.90
CA SER A 22 3.94 -9.47 -13.68
C SER A 22 4.95 -10.29 -12.85
N VAL A 23 5.28 -9.83 -11.63
CA VAL A 23 6.24 -10.53 -10.77
C VAL A 23 5.72 -11.92 -10.38
N ILE A 24 4.42 -12.07 -10.11
CA ILE A 24 3.82 -13.39 -9.84
C ILE A 24 3.95 -14.33 -11.04
N ASN A 25 3.76 -13.82 -12.26
CA ASN A 25 3.96 -14.60 -13.48
C ASN A 25 5.41 -15.04 -13.64
N GLU A 26 6.38 -14.16 -13.38
CA GLU A 26 7.81 -14.50 -13.45
C GLU A 26 8.19 -15.56 -12.41
N ILE A 27 7.73 -15.42 -11.16
CA ILE A 27 7.92 -16.42 -10.10
C ILE A 27 7.32 -17.77 -10.51
N THR A 28 6.13 -17.77 -11.12
CA THR A 28 5.43 -18.99 -11.52
C THR A 28 6.11 -19.69 -12.70
N ALA A 29 6.63 -18.91 -13.65
CA ALA A 29 7.36 -19.41 -14.82
C ALA A 29 8.81 -19.81 -14.50
N TYR A 30 9.31 -19.50 -13.30
CA TYR A 30 10.70 -19.73 -12.94
C TYR A 30 11.06 -21.24 -12.96
N PRO A 31 12.18 -21.62 -13.59
CA PRO A 31 12.58 -23.01 -13.72
C PRO A 31 12.84 -23.69 -12.37
N ARG A 32 12.53 -24.99 -12.28
CA ARG A 32 12.70 -25.82 -11.08
C ARG A 32 13.71 -26.96 -11.35
N PRO A 33 14.52 -27.37 -10.36
CA PRO A 33 14.55 -26.91 -8.96
C PRO A 33 15.26 -25.56 -8.79
N ILE A 34 14.80 -24.78 -7.80
CA ILE A 34 15.37 -23.47 -7.48
C ILE A 34 16.45 -23.65 -6.43
N SER A 35 17.64 -23.12 -6.70
CA SER A 35 18.71 -23.07 -5.70
C SER A 35 18.40 -22.02 -4.65
N GLY A 36 18.61 -22.32 -3.36
CA GLY A 36 18.33 -21.34 -2.29
C GLY A 36 19.16 -20.04 -2.38
N CYS A 37 20.32 -20.08 -3.04
CA CYS A 37 21.16 -18.91 -3.31
C CYS A 37 20.90 -18.27 -4.68
N ASP A 38 19.81 -18.60 -5.37
CA ASP A 38 19.46 -17.97 -6.64
C ASP A 38 19.12 -16.49 -6.40
N ALA A 39 20.05 -15.62 -6.77
CA ALA A 39 19.92 -14.18 -6.58
C ALA A 39 18.76 -13.60 -7.37
N GLN A 40 18.46 -14.12 -8.56
CA GLN A 40 17.38 -13.64 -9.39
C GLN A 40 16.02 -14.02 -8.79
N PHE A 41 15.86 -15.27 -8.34
CA PHE A 41 14.63 -15.68 -7.65
C PHE A 41 14.41 -14.91 -6.34
N ASN A 42 15.48 -14.70 -5.56
CA ASN A 42 15.41 -13.89 -4.33
C ASN A 42 15.04 -12.43 -4.62
N HIS A 43 15.50 -11.86 -5.73
CA HIS A 43 15.09 -10.53 -6.17
C HIS A 43 13.59 -10.47 -6.48
N LEU A 44 13.04 -11.45 -7.19
CA LEU A 44 11.60 -11.55 -7.47
C LEU A 44 10.76 -11.63 -6.18
N LEU A 45 11.21 -12.39 -5.18
CA LEU A 45 10.53 -12.45 -3.87
C LEU A 45 10.57 -11.10 -3.14
N SER A 46 11.71 -10.41 -3.19
CA SER A 46 11.87 -9.08 -2.62
C SER A 46 10.95 -8.08 -3.31
N ASP A 47 10.88 -8.10 -4.64
CA ASP A 47 10.02 -7.20 -5.41
C ASP A 47 8.54 -7.48 -5.18
N ARG A 48 8.14 -8.75 -5.11
CA ARG A 48 6.77 -9.13 -4.75
C ARG A 48 6.36 -8.50 -3.40
N THR A 49 7.23 -8.59 -2.41
CA THR A 49 6.99 -8.03 -1.07
C THR A 49 6.89 -6.51 -1.12
N ARG A 50 7.88 -5.85 -1.74
CA ARG A 50 7.93 -4.40 -1.92
C ARG A 50 6.68 -3.83 -2.60
N ILE A 51 6.21 -4.47 -3.67
CA ILE A 51 5.02 -4.02 -4.41
C ILE A 51 3.76 -4.22 -3.56
N SER A 52 3.65 -5.34 -2.84
CA SER A 52 2.52 -5.60 -1.95
C SER A 52 2.42 -4.55 -0.85
N ASP A 53 3.55 -4.17 -0.25
CA ASP A 53 3.60 -3.15 0.81
C ASP A 53 3.20 -1.78 0.29
N ALA A 54 3.64 -1.41 -0.93
CA ALA A 54 3.23 -0.15 -1.56
C ALA A 54 1.72 -0.09 -1.84
N ILE A 55 1.11 -1.20 -2.28
CA ILE A 55 -0.34 -1.29 -2.47
C ILE A 55 -1.05 -1.08 -1.12
N ASN A 56 -0.61 -1.80 -0.08
CA ASN A 56 -1.19 -1.68 1.26
C ASN A 56 -1.10 -0.26 1.81
N ALA A 57 0.05 0.41 1.62
CA ALA A 57 0.26 1.78 2.06
C ALA A 57 -0.69 2.77 1.35
N LEU A 58 -0.94 2.60 0.05
CA LEU A 58 -1.86 3.47 -0.70
C LEU A 58 -3.33 3.19 -0.42
N GLN A 59 -3.69 1.96 -0.02
CA GLN A 59 -5.07 1.60 0.33
C GLN A 59 -5.43 1.98 1.77
N ASN A 60 -4.47 1.94 2.68
CA ASN A 60 -4.68 2.30 4.07
C ASN A 60 -4.77 3.83 4.23
N ARG A 61 -6.00 4.34 4.35
CA ARG A 61 -6.22 5.71 4.81
C ARG A 61 -5.91 5.76 6.31
N PRO A 62 -4.91 6.53 6.76
CA PRO A 62 -4.65 6.69 8.18
C PRO A 62 -5.87 7.35 8.84
N PHE A 63 -6.28 6.80 9.99
CA PHE A 63 -7.30 7.45 10.81
C PHE A 63 -6.71 8.76 11.35
N VAL A 64 -7.36 9.88 11.02
CA VAL A 64 -7.03 11.19 11.59
C VAL A 64 -8.09 11.47 12.66
N PRO A 65 -7.74 11.44 13.96
CA PRO A 65 -8.66 11.83 15.02
C PRO A 65 -9.08 13.28 14.78
N THR A 66 -10.39 13.54 14.68
CA THR A 66 -10.89 14.91 14.60
C THR A 66 -10.54 15.63 15.92
N PRO A 67 -9.75 16.72 15.90
CA PRO A 67 -9.44 17.46 17.11
C PRO A 67 -10.74 17.99 17.71
N ARG A 68 -11.04 17.61 18.96
CA ARG A 68 -12.09 18.26 19.73
C ARG A 68 -11.53 19.62 20.16
N VAL A 69 -11.71 20.64 19.32
CA VAL A 69 -11.58 22.02 19.80
C VAL A 69 -12.77 22.20 20.76
N MET A 70 -12.50 22.23 22.06
CA MET A 70 -13.50 22.71 23.02
C MET A 70 -13.76 24.17 22.67
N GLU A 71 -15.00 24.51 22.30
CA GLU A 71 -15.40 25.91 22.24
C GLU A 71 -15.02 26.58 23.58
N PRO A 72 -14.33 27.74 23.55
CA PRO A 72 -14.04 28.50 24.75
C PRO A 72 -15.38 29.03 25.31
N GLY A 73 -16.00 28.26 26.19
CA GLY A 73 -17.34 28.52 26.69
C GLY A 73 -18.07 27.29 27.24
N ALA A 74 -17.62 26.07 26.91
CA ALA A 74 -18.15 24.85 27.53
C ALA A 74 -17.58 24.65 28.94
N ALA A 75 -17.88 25.59 29.84
CA ALA A 75 -17.72 25.38 31.27
C ALA A 75 -18.66 24.23 31.67
N SER A 76 -18.05 23.08 31.96
CA SER A 76 -18.75 21.97 32.61
C SER A 76 -19.03 22.38 34.06
N GLU A 77 -20.12 23.10 34.30
CA GLU A 77 -20.70 23.21 35.62
C GLU A 77 -21.31 21.85 35.99
N SER A 78 -20.50 21.00 36.60
CA SER A 78 -20.97 19.83 37.33
C SER A 78 -21.20 20.25 38.77
N ARG A 79 -22.48 20.36 39.14
CA ARG A 79 -22.93 20.65 40.50
C ARG A 79 -23.45 19.38 41.15
#